data_AF-A0A449AZ70-F1
#
_entry.id   AF-A0A449AZ70-F1
#
_cell.length_a   1.000
_cell.length_b   1.000
_cell.length_c   1.000
_cell.angle_alpha   90.00
_cell.angle_beta   90.00
_cell.angle_gamma   90.00
#
_symmetry.space_group_name_H-M   'P 1'
#
loop_
_entity.id
_entity.type
_entity.pdbx_description
1 polymer ?
#
loop_
_entity_poly.entity_id
_entity_poly.type
_entity_poly.pdbx_seq_one_letter_code
_entity_poly.pdbx_strand_id
1 'polypeptide(L)'
;MFENQETQYTPEYTIQISSQKNKFYGLIVGTFAIALLITFALTFAFTKIFNWTASTPSLLPIEVQIGLLITFLILGIISLIVVNTKKRPIWIQLIALIFIMIFFATAFSSLIEIYDLSNSWKLLALLAAPALIMAIAGILGYFELVKIQAISVFAIILCLPLIGLLIASFFIYNATMDRLICSISLGILVLSSILNFWIIKKKADAMQFESSKEVIKEGIYWGTKCYVLYMEIAYYLIRIFGKK
;
A
#
# COMPACT_ATOMS: atom_id res chain seq x y z
N MET A 1 -35.26 -17.04 41.46
CA MET A 1 -35.52 -17.66 40.15
C MET A 1 -35.19 -16.59 39.12
N PHE A 2 -33.97 -16.61 38.58
CA PHE A 2 -33.55 -15.63 37.58
C PHE A 2 -34.03 -16.13 36.23
N GLU A 3 -35.04 -15.47 35.70
CA GLU A 3 -35.57 -15.71 34.37
C GLU A 3 -34.47 -15.35 33.35
N ASN A 4 -33.96 -16.36 32.65
CA ASN A 4 -33.08 -16.17 31.51
C ASN A 4 -33.88 -15.43 30.43
N GLN A 5 -33.72 -14.11 30.36
CA GLN A 5 -34.16 -13.35 29.20
C GLN A 5 -33.25 -13.70 28.03
N GLU A 6 -33.63 -14.73 27.27
CA GLU A 6 -33.13 -14.95 25.92
C GLU A 6 -33.49 -13.69 25.11
N THR A 7 -32.48 -12.88 24.83
CA THR A 7 -32.61 -11.70 23.98
C THR A 7 -32.96 -12.19 22.58
N GLN A 8 -34.25 -12.19 22.26
CA GLN A 8 -34.73 -12.45 20.90
C GLN A 8 -34.19 -11.36 19.97
N TYR A 9 -33.14 -11.68 19.23
CA TYR A 9 -32.62 -10.84 18.16
C TYR A 9 -33.70 -10.68 17.09
N THR A 10 -34.25 -9.47 16.96
CA THR A 10 -35.19 -9.15 15.88
C THR A 10 -34.45 -9.18 14.53
N PRO A 11 -35.09 -9.65 13.45
CA PRO A 11 -34.47 -9.75 12.13
C PRO A 11 -33.94 -8.41 11.60
N GLU A 12 -34.55 -7.29 12.00
CA GLU A 12 -34.10 -5.93 11.67
C GLU A 12 -32.70 -5.60 12.21
N TYR A 13 -32.38 -6.08 13.42
CA TYR A 13 -31.08 -5.86 14.05
C TYR A 13 -29.97 -6.68 13.37
N THR A 14 -30.29 -7.90 12.94
CA THR A 14 -29.36 -8.76 12.18
C THR A 14 -29.05 -8.20 10.80
N ILE A 15 -30.05 -7.60 10.12
CA ILE A 15 -29.88 -6.93 8.82
C ILE A 15 -28.95 -5.72 8.96
N GLN A 16 -29.14 -4.86 9.98
CA GLN A 16 -28.28 -3.69 10.20
C GLN A 16 -26.82 -4.07 10.52
N ILE A 17 -26.58 -5.14 11.30
CA ILE A 17 -25.24 -5.65 11.64
C ILE A 17 -24.47 -6.11 10.39
N SER A 18 -25.12 -6.87 9.51
CA SER A 18 -24.49 -7.33 8.27
C SER A 18 -24.15 -6.18 7.32
N SER A 19 -24.96 -5.12 7.33
CA SER A 19 -24.81 -3.94 6.48
C SER A 19 -23.55 -3.13 6.79
N GLN A 20 -23.22 -2.89 8.06
CA GLN A 20 -22.01 -2.12 8.43
C GLN A 20 -20.71 -2.86 8.09
N LYS A 21 -20.66 -4.17 8.32
CA LYS A 21 -19.51 -5.00 7.96
C LYS A 21 -19.28 -5.02 6.44
N ASN A 22 -20.34 -5.15 5.65
CA ASN A 22 -20.25 -5.10 4.19
C ASN A 22 -19.81 -3.71 3.70
N LYS A 23 -20.35 -2.65 4.31
CA LYS A 23 -19.94 -1.27 4.04
C LYS A 23 -18.46 -1.05 4.33
N PHE A 24 -17.94 -1.59 5.44
CA PHE A 24 -16.52 -1.51 5.79
C PHE A 24 -15.62 -2.14 4.71
N TYR A 25 -15.90 -3.39 4.29
CA TYR A 25 -15.14 -4.03 3.21
C TYR A 25 -15.28 -3.30 1.87
N GLY A 26 -16.49 -2.86 1.54
CA GLY A 26 -16.75 -2.08 0.32
C GLY A 26 -15.94 -0.78 0.28
N LEU A 27 -15.79 -0.09 1.42
CA LEU A 27 -14.96 1.10 1.53
C LEU A 27 -13.48 0.79 1.37
N ILE A 28 -12.97 -0.30 1.97
CA ILE A 28 -11.57 -0.72 1.80
C ILE A 28 -11.26 -0.95 0.33
N VAL A 29 -12.08 -1.78 -0.34
CA VAL A 29 -11.89 -2.12 -1.76
C VAL A 29 -12.08 -0.89 -2.65
N GLY A 30 -13.10 -0.06 -2.36
CA GLY A 30 -13.38 1.16 -3.12
C GLY A 30 -12.25 2.18 -3.01
N THR A 31 -11.78 2.48 -1.81
CA THR A 31 -10.64 3.40 -1.61
C THR A 31 -9.37 2.85 -2.26
N PHE A 32 -9.09 1.55 -2.11
CA PHE A 32 -7.96 0.90 -2.77
C PHE A 32 -8.00 1.03 -4.29
N ALA A 33 -9.13 0.66 -4.91
CA ALA A 33 -9.29 0.66 -6.37
C ALA A 33 -9.24 2.09 -6.95
N ILE A 34 -9.90 3.05 -6.31
CA ILE A 34 -9.87 4.46 -6.73
C ILE A 34 -8.45 5.00 -6.65
N ALA A 35 -7.73 4.76 -5.54
CA ALA A 35 -6.37 5.23 -5.39
C ALA A 35 -5.43 4.65 -6.44
N LEU A 36 -5.56 3.35 -6.72
CA LEU A 36 -4.76 2.64 -7.72
C LEU A 36 -5.03 3.15 -9.14
N LEU A 37 -6.30 3.36 -9.51
CA LEU A 37 -6.67 3.93 -10.82
C LEU A 37 -6.11 5.34 -11.01
N ILE A 38 -6.27 6.21 -10.00
CA ILE A 38 -5.75 7.58 -10.05
C ILE A 38 -4.23 7.57 -10.17
N THR A 39 -3.53 6.75 -9.37
CA THR A 39 -2.07 6.70 -9.43
C THR A 39 -1.55 6.21 -10.76
N PHE A 40 -2.19 5.22 -11.40
CA PHE A 40 -1.79 4.80 -12.74
C PHE A 40 -2.06 5.88 -13.77
N ALA A 41 -3.22 6.56 -13.73
CA ALA A 41 -3.49 7.69 -14.61
C ALA A 41 -2.45 8.81 -14.46
N LEU A 42 -2.10 9.17 -13.21
CA LEU A 42 -1.06 10.15 -12.91
C LEU A 42 0.33 9.69 -13.37
N THR A 43 0.64 8.40 -13.25
CA THR A 43 1.93 7.84 -13.71
C THR A 43 2.10 8.09 -15.20
N PHE A 44 1.10 7.75 -16.04
CA PHE A 44 1.16 8.01 -17.47
C PHE A 44 1.25 9.50 -17.81
N ALA A 45 0.52 10.35 -17.08
CA ALA A 45 0.58 11.79 -17.25
C ALA A 45 2.00 12.32 -16.95
N PHE A 46 2.60 11.91 -15.83
CA PHE A 46 3.96 12.31 -15.47
C PHE A 46 5.00 11.81 -16.45
N THR A 47 4.89 10.57 -16.95
CA THR A 47 5.81 10.07 -17.99
C THR A 47 5.75 10.93 -19.25
N LYS A 48 4.55 11.36 -19.67
CA LYS A 48 4.42 12.27 -20.83
C LYS A 48 5.01 13.64 -20.54
N ILE A 49 4.79 14.19 -19.35
CA ILE A 49 5.36 15.47 -18.93
C ILE A 49 6.89 15.40 -18.93
N PHE A 50 7.50 14.40 -18.28
CA PHE A 50 8.95 14.26 -18.22
C PHE A 50 9.58 14.10 -19.61
N ASN A 51 9.02 13.25 -20.48
CA ASN A 51 9.51 13.08 -21.85
C ASN A 51 9.36 14.34 -22.71
N TRP A 52 8.26 15.10 -22.56
CA TRP A 52 8.07 16.37 -23.24
C TRP A 52 9.09 17.42 -22.78
N THR A 53 9.36 17.48 -21.48
CA THR A 53 10.33 18.42 -20.88
C THR A 53 11.77 18.08 -21.27
N ALA A 54 12.09 16.80 -21.47
CA ALA A 54 13.42 16.34 -21.91
C ALA A 54 13.70 16.60 -23.40
N SER A 55 12.66 16.64 -24.23
CA SER A 55 12.76 16.78 -25.70
C SER A 55 12.61 18.21 -26.21
N THR A 56 12.26 19.16 -25.33
CA THR A 56 12.20 20.59 -25.64
C THR A 56 13.26 21.35 -24.84
N PRO A 57 13.89 22.41 -25.39
CA PRO A 57 14.73 23.30 -24.59
C PRO A 57 13.85 23.88 -23.48
N SER A 58 14.08 23.43 -22.25
CA SER A 58 13.07 23.44 -21.18
C SER A 58 12.57 24.84 -20.82
N LEU A 59 11.24 25.02 -20.73
CA LEU A 59 10.58 26.18 -20.11
C LEU A 59 10.83 26.26 -18.59
N LEU A 60 11.23 25.16 -17.95
CA LEU A 60 11.51 25.08 -16.52
C LEU A 60 12.98 24.67 -16.28
N PRO A 61 13.76 25.49 -15.55
CA PRO A 61 15.14 25.16 -15.19
C PRO A 61 15.24 23.81 -14.47
N ILE A 62 16.36 23.10 -14.67
CA ILE A 62 16.64 21.79 -14.05
C ILE A 62 16.52 21.85 -12.52
N GLU A 63 16.90 22.98 -11.93
CA GLU A 63 16.82 23.25 -10.50
C GLU A 63 15.37 23.19 -9.99
N VAL A 64 14.40 23.66 -10.79
CA VAL A 64 12.97 23.62 -10.45
C VAL A 64 12.44 22.19 -10.52
N GLN A 65 12.90 21.40 -11.50
CA GLN A 65 12.50 19.99 -11.64
C GLN A 65 13.01 19.15 -10.46
N ILE A 66 14.27 19.33 -10.08
CA ILE A 66 14.86 18.69 -8.89
C ILE A 66 14.12 19.15 -7.62
N GLY A 67 13.82 20.44 -7.50
CA GLY A 67 13.08 21.01 -6.37
C GLY A 67 11.68 20.41 -6.22
N LEU A 68 10.95 20.21 -7.31
CA LEU A 68 9.63 19.54 -7.31
C LEU A 68 9.75 18.07 -6.90
N LEU A 69 10.76 17.35 -7.40
CA LEU A 69 10.97 15.94 -7.07
C LEU A 69 11.28 15.76 -5.58
N ILE A 70 12.17 16.60 -5.02
CA ILE A 70 12.48 16.61 -3.58
C ILE A 70 11.23 16.97 -2.76
N THR A 71 10.45 17.95 -3.21
CA THR A 71 9.21 18.37 -2.53
C THR A 71 8.18 17.24 -2.48
N PHE A 72 7.96 16.54 -3.60
CA PHE A 72 7.06 15.38 -3.62
C PHE A 72 7.60 14.22 -2.78
N LEU A 73 8.91 14.02 -2.70
CA LEU A 73 9.52 13.03 -1.83
C LEU A 73 9.26 13.35 -0.36
N ILE A 74 9.52 14.59 0.09
CA ILE A 74 9.28 15.03 1.47
C ILE A 74 7.79 14.92 1.82
N LEU A 75 6.90 15.44 0.97
CA LEU A 75 5.46 15.37 1.18
C LEU A 75 4.94 13.93 1.18
N GLY A 76 5.51 13.06 0.35
CA GLY A 76 5.23 11.63 0.35
C GLY A 76 5.59 10.96 1.68
N ILE A 77 6.79 11.21 2.20
CA ILE A 77 7.25 10.68 3.49
C ILE A 77 6.36 11.17 4.64
N ILE A 78 6.08 12.47 4.69
CA ILE A 78 5.19 13.06 5.71
C ILE A 78 3.81 12.41 5.63
N SER A 79 3.28 12.22 4.42
CA SER A 79 1.96 11.63 4.21
C SER A 79 1.91 10.15 4.60
N LEU A 80 2.98 9.39 4.37
CA LEU A 80 3.11 8.02 4.87
C LEU A 80 3.08 7.96 6.40
N ILE A 81 3.78 8.89 7.09
CA ILE A 81 3.74 8.99 8.56
C ILE A 81 2.33 9.34 9.05
N VAL A 82 1.65 10.27 8.37
CA VAL A 82 0.29 10.68 8.71
C VAL A 82 -0.69 9.52 8.56
N VAL A 83 -0.63 8.77 7.45
CA VAL A 83 -1.47 7.59 7.21
C VAL A 83 -1.17 6.46 8.18
N ASN A 84 0.07 6.33 8.66
CA ASN A 84 0.40 5.34 9.69
C ASN A 84 -0.19 5.68 11.07
N THR A 85 -0.67 6.91 11.27
CA THR A 85 -1.25 7.37 12.55
C THR A 85 -2.77 7.23 12.57
N LYS A 86 -3.28 6.26 13.33
CA LYS A 86 -4.71 5.89 13.37
C LYS A 86 -5.66 7.02 13.81
N LYS A 87 -5.23 7.90 14.72
CA LYS A 87 -6.10 8.87 15.41
C LYS A 87 -6.34 10.19 14.67
N ARG A 88 -6.18 10.22 13.35
CA ARG A 88 -6.32 11.46 12.56
C ARG A 88 -7.76 11.65 12.04
N PRO A 89 -8.23 12.90 11.88
CA PRO A 89 -9.50 13.19 11.23
C PRO A 89 -9.46 12.75 9.75
N ILE A 90 -10.62 12.37 9.22
CA ILE A 90 -10.79 11.82 7.87
C ILE A 90 -10.21 12.73 6.77
N TRP A 91 -10.39 14.05 6.87
CA TRP A 91 -9.88 15.01 5.88
C TRP A 91 -8.36 14.99 5.77
N ILE A 92 -7.66 14.81 6.89
CA ILE A 92 -6.19 14.69 6.91
C ILE A 92 -5.77 13.38 6.22
N GLN A 93 -6.51 12.29 6.41
CA GLN A 93 -6.23 11.02 5.72
C GLN A 93 -6.44 11.14 4.21
N LEU A 94 -7.49 11.84 3.76
CA LEU A 94 -7.75 12.06 2.34
C LEU A 94 -6.68 12.92 1.67
N ILE A 95 -6.26 14.01 2.33
CA ILE A 95 -5.16 14.87 1.85
C ILE A 95 -3.86 14.08 1.77
N ALA A 96 -3.54 13.30 2.81
CA ALA A 96 -2.36 12.44 2.81
C ALA A 96 -2.41 11.38 1.69
N LEU A 97 -3.59 10.79 1.44
CA LEU A 97 -3.78 9.86 0.33
C LEU A 97 -3.45 10.51 -1.02
N ILE A 98 -3.88 11.75 -1.27
CA ILE A 98 -3.55 12.49 -2.50
C ILE A 98 -2.03 12.62 -2.68
N PHE A 99 -1.32 13.05 -1.64
CA PHE A 99 0.13 13.18 -1.72
C PHE A 99 0.84 11.84 -1.89
N ILE A 100 0.35 10.76 -1.28
CA ILE A 100 0.88 9.40 -1.50
C ILE A 100 0.62 8.95 -2.94
N MET A 101 -0.54 9.25 -3.52
CA MET A 101 -0.84 8.95 -4.93
C MET A 101 0.14 9.67 -5.87
N ILE A 102 0.38 10.96 -5.64
CA ILE A 102 1.35 11.74 -6.41
C ILE A 102 2.77 11.18 -6.23
N PHE A 103 3.18 10.89 -4.99
CA PHE A 103 4.50 10.33 -4.67
C PHE A 103 4.76 9.00 -5.39
N PHE A 104 3.82 8.06 -5.33
CA PHE A 104 3.99 6.81 -6.06
C PHE A 104 3.89 7.02 -7.58
N ALA A 105 3.02 7.90 -8.07
CA ALA A 105 2.94 8.17 -9.51
C ALA A 105 4.26 8.70 -10.09
N THR A 106 4.93 9.63 -9.39
CA THR A 106 6.24 10.14 -9.80
C THR A 106 7.34 9.08 -9.69
N ALA A 107 7.34 8.28 -8.62
CA ALA A 107 8.28 7.18 -8.45
C ALA A 107 8.14 6.13 -9.56
N PHE A 108 6.92 5.70 -9.88
CA PHE A 108 6.66 4.72 -10.93
C PHE A 108 6.98 5.26 -12.32
N SER A 109 6.69 6.53 -12.59
CA SER A 109 7.08 7.17 -13.86
C SER A 109 8.60 7.10 -14.05
N SER A 110 9.36 7.42 -12.99
CA SER A 110 10.82 7.36 -13.02
C SER A 110 11.32 5.93 -13.26
N LEU A 111 10.69 4.93 -12.63
CA LEU A 111 11.06 3.52 -12.82
C LEU A 111 10.79 3.02 -14.24
N ILE A 112 9.69 3.45 -14.87
CA ILE A 112 9.36 3.08 -16.26
C ILE A 112 10.46 3.57 -17.22
N GLU A 113 10.95 4.79 -17.01
CA GLU A 113 12.03 5.37 -17.81
C GLU A 113 13.39 4.68 -17.52
N ILE A 114 13.76 4.49 -16.25
CA ILE A 114 15.04 3.88 -15.85
C ILE A 114 15.16 2.42 -16.34
N TYR A 115 14.08 1.66 -16.27
CA TYR A 115 14.11 0.23 -16.61
C TYR A 115 13.65 -0.09 -18.03
N ASP A 116 13.39 0.94 -18.85
CA ASP A 116 12.92 0.78 -20.24
C ASP A 116 11.79 -0.27 -20.31
N LEU A 117 10.76 -0.08 -19.48
CA LEU A 117 9.58 -0.96 -19.42
C LEU A 117 8.63 -0.69 -20.60
N SER A 118 9.19 -0.47 -21.79
CA SER A 118 8.48 -0.25 -23.05
C SER A 118 7.69 -1.49 -23.50
N ASN A 119 8.09 -2.68 -23.05
CA ASN A 119 7.30 -3.90 -23.23
C ASN A 119 6.07 -3.89 -22.29
N SER A 120 4.91 -3.57 -22.87
CA SER A 120 3.64 -3.47 -22.16
C SER A 120 3.24 -4.74 -21.41
N TRP A 121 3.64 -5.93 -21.90
CA TRP A 121 3.34 -7.21 -21.24
C TRP A 121 4.14 -7.39 -19.96
N LYS A 122 5.42 -7.02 -19.98
CA LYS A 122 6.29 -7.06 -18.79
C LYS A 122 5.78 -6.09 -17.72
N LEU A 123 5.41 -4.88 -18.13
CA LEU A 123 4.84 -3.88 -17.22
C LEU A 123 3.51 -4.37 -16.62
N LEU A 124 2.60 -4.91 -17.43
CA LEU A 124 1.33 -5.46 -16.96
C LEU A 124 1.54 -6.61 -15.97
N ALA A 125 2.45 -7.54 -16.26
CA ALA A 125 2.76 -8.65 -15.37
C ALA A 125 3.34 -8.17 -14.02
N LEU A 126 4.24 -7.17 -14.04
CA LEU A 126 4.82 -6.59 -12.83
C LEU A 126 3.80 -5.82 -11.99
N LEU A 127 2.76 -5.25 -12.62
CA LEU A 127 1.66 -4.60 -11.91
C LEU A 127 0.59 -5.60 -11.45
N ALA A 128 0.38 -6.72 -12.13
CA ALA A 128 -0.57 -7.75 -11.72
C ALA A 128 -0.05 -8.64 -10.58
N ALA A 129 1.26 -8.90 -10.52
CA ALA A 129 1.89 -9.73 -9.49
C ALA A 129 1.61 -9.25 -8.04
N PRO A 130 1.69 -7.95 -7.69
CA PRO A 130 1.29 -7.43 -6.38
C PRO A 130 -0.14 -7.80 -6.00
N ALA A 131 -1.09 -7.74 -6.94
CA ALA A 131 -2.47 -8.12 -6.69
C ALA A 131 -2.58 -9.60 -6.30
N LEU A 132 -1.87 -10.48 -7.02
CA LEU A 132 -1.84 -11.91 -6.73
C LEU A 132 -1.20 -12.20 -5.37
N ILE A 133 -0.06 -11.54 -5.07
CA ILE A 133 0.63 -11.66 -3.78
C ILE A 133 -0.29 -11.24 -2.64
N MET A 134 -0.96 -10.09 -2.77
CA MET A 134 -1.90 -9.61 -1.76
C MET A 134 -3.15 -10.49 -1.65
N ALA A 135 -3.62 -11.09 -2.74
CA ALA A 135 -4.74 -12.03 -2.69
C ALA A 135 -4.38 -13.28 -1.88
N ILE A 136 -3.21 -13.88 -2.14
CA ILE A 136 -2.71 -15.05 -1.39
C ILE A 136 -2.49 -14.68 0.08
N ALA A 137 -1.81 -13.56 0.35
CA ALA A 137 -1.58 -13.08 1.70
C ALA A 137 -2.90 -12.77 2.43
N GLY A 138 -3.88 -12.22 1.72
CA GLY A 138 -5.22 -11.96 2.21
C GLY A 138 -5.95 -13.22 2.61
N ILE A 139 -5.90 -14.28 1.81
CA ILE A 139 -6.46 -15.59 2.16
C ILE A 139 -5.77 -16.13 3.43
N LEU A 140 -4.44 -16.12 3.48
CA LEU A 140 -3.67 -16.61 4.64
C LEU A 140 -4.02 -15.85 5.93
N GLY A 141 -4.14 -14.53 5.85
CA GLY A 141 -4.45 -13.66 6.99
C GLY A 141 -5.91 -13.73 7.43
N TYR A 142 -6.84 -13.73 6.47
CA TYR A 142 -8.28 -13.74 6.74
C TYR A 142 -8.73 -15.08 7.34
N PHE A 143 -8.27 -16.20 6.78
CA PHE A 143 -8.61 -17.54 7.28
C PHE A 143 -7.74 -18.00 8.45
N GLU A 144 -6.82 -17.16 8.94
CA GLU A 144 -5.93 -17.49 10.07
C GLU A 144 -5.11 -18.79 9.82
N LEU A 145 -4.77 -19.06 8.56
CA LEU A 145 -4.04 -20.29 8.15
C LEU A 145 -2.60 -20.32 8.65
N VAL A 146 -2.06 -19.17 9.05
CA VAL A 146 -0.72 -19.03 9.62
C VAL A 146 -0.82 -18.43 11.01
N LYS A 147 -0.12 -19.04 11.98
CA LYS A 147 -0.06 -18.52 13.35
C LYS A 147 0.66 -17.17 13.35
N ILE A 148 0.04 -16.14 13.96
CA ILE A 148 0.60 -14.78 14.07
C ILE A 148 2.00 -14.77 14.72
N GLN A 149 2.23 -15.64 15.69
CA GLN A 149 3.54 -15.82 16.34
C GLN A 149 4.63 -16.23 15.32
N ALA A 150 4.30 -17.12 14.38
CA ALA A 150 5.24 -17.52 13.33
C ALA A 150 5.56 -16.34 12.40
N ILE A 151 4.55 -15.54 12.02
CA ILE A 151 4.73 -14.34 11.21
C ILE A 151 5.69 -13.37 11.88
N SER A 152 5.54 -13.11 13.19
CA SER A 152 6.46 -12.23 13.92
C SER A 152 7.89 -12.75 13.96
N VAL A 153 8.08 -14.07 14.13
CA VAL A 153 9.42 -14.68 14.13
C VAL A 153 10.07 -14.55 12.76
N PHE A 154 9.35 -14.88 11.68
CA PHE A 154 9.86 -14.72 10.31
C PHE A 154 10.17 -13.25 9.98
N ALA A 155 9.35 -12.30 10.43
CA ALA A 155 9.61 -10.88 10.23
C ALA A 155 10.91 -10.44 10.92
N ILE A 156 11.18 -10.90 12.15
CA ILE A 156 12.44 -10.61 12.85
C ILE A 156 13.64 -11.22 12.10
N ILE A 157 13.52 -12.49 11.69
CA ILE A 157 14.56 -13.20 10.92
C ILE A 157 14.89 -12.48 9.61
N LEU A 158 13.91 -11.86 8.94
CA LEU A 158 14.14 -11.07 7.73
C LEU A 158 14.64 -9.65 8.02
N CYS A 159 14.19 -9.01 9.09
CA CYS A 159 14.61 -7.66 9.46
C CYS A 159 16.10 -7.58 9.85
N LEU A 160 16.62 -8.56 10.59
CA LEU A 160 18.03 -8.57 11.02
C LEU A 160 19.03 -8.51 9.85
N PRO A 161 18.98 -9.41 8.85
CA PRO A 161 19.86 -9.36 7.69
C PRO A 161 19.58 -8.13 6.82
N LEU A 162 18.34 -7.64 6.76
CA LEU A 162 18.04 -6.39 6.04
C LEU A 162 18.81 -5.21 6.65
N ILE A 163 18.84 -5.07 7.98
CA ILE A 163 19.61 -4.02 8.66
C ILE A 163 21.10 -4.16 8.35
N GLY A 164 21.65 -5.38 8.43
CA GLY A 164 23.05 -5.64 8.09
C GLY A 164 23.38 -5.26 6.64
N LEU A 165 22.52 -5.62 5.69
CA LEU A 165 22.69 -5.28 4.27
C LEU A 165 22.56 -3.77 4.03
N LEU A 166 21.64 -3.08 4.71
CA LEU A 166 21.51 -1.62 4.61
C LEU A 166 22.77 -0.91 5.14
N ILE A 167 23.36 -1.37 6.25
CA ILE A 167 24.62 -0.82 6.76
C ILE A 167 25.77 -1.09 5.76
N ALA A 168 25.90 -2.33 5.29
CA ALA A 168 26.88 -2.69 4.28
C ALA A 168 26.70 -1.88 2.99
N SER A 169 25.47 -1.45 2.69
CA SER A 169 25.17 -0.72 1.47
C SER A 169 25.78 0.66 1.35
N PHE A 170 26.11 1.29 2.48
CA PHE A 170 26.85 2.55 2.49
C PHE A 170 28.30 2.39 1.99
N PHE A 171 28.86 1.17 2.04
CA PHE A 171 30.25 0.92 1.70
C PHE A 171 30.41 0.24 0.32
N ILE A 172 29.54 -0.71 -0.02
CA ILE A 172 29.70 -1.54 -1.22
C ILE A 172 28.35 -1.69 -1.96
N TYR A 173 27.88 -0.62 -2.60
CA TYR A 173 26.63 -0.64 -3.37
C TYR A 173 26.81 -1.27 -4.76
N ASN A 174 26.16 -2.41 -5.00
CA ASN A 174 26.13 -3.09 -6.30
C ASN A 174 24.74 -3.69 -6.60
N ALA A 175 24.56 -4.14 -7.85
CA ALA A 175 23.28 -4.67 -8.32
C ALA A 175 22.80 -5.92 -7.56
N THR A 176 23.72 -6.80 -7.15
CA THR A 176 23.38 -8.03 -6.40
C THR A 176 22.85 -7.70 -5.01
N MET A 177 23.52 -6.79 -4.30
CA MET A 177 23.10 -6.37 -2.97
C MET A 177 21.78 -5.59 -3.02
N ASP A 178 21.57 -4.75 -4.04
CA ASP A 178 20.27 -4.10 -4.27
C ASP A 178 19.13 -5.12 -4.44
N ARG A 179 19.35 -6.16 -5.26
CA ARG A 179 18.37 -7.25 -5.43
C ARG A 179 18.09 -7.99 -4.14
N LEU A 180 19.11 -8.26 -3.31
CA LEU A 180 18.94 -8.90 -2.00
C LEU A 180 18.13 -8.04 -1.03
N ILE A 181 18.46 -6.75 -0.91
CA ILE A 181 17.72 -5.78 -0.11
C ILE A 181 16.25 -5.74 -0.56
N CYS A 182 16.01 -5.60 -1.86
CA CYS A 182 14.66 -5.57 -2.41
C CYS A 182 13.89 -6.88 -2.14
N SER A 183 14.53 -8.03 -2.27
CA SER A 183 13.90 -9.35 -2.07
C SER A 183 13.51 -9.58 -0.60
N ILE A 184 14.38 -9.20 0.34
CA ILE A 184 14.09 -9.30 1.77
C ILE A 184 12.98 -8.32 2.17
N SER A 185 13.04 -7.07 1.68
CA SER A 185 11.97 -6.08 1.88
C SER A 185 10.63 -6.58 1.34
N LEU A 186 10.62 -7.18 0.15
CA LEU A 186 9.42 -7.81 -0.42
C LEU A 186 8.87 -8.90 0.50
N GLY A 187 9.73 -9.78 1.02
CA GLY A 187 9.31 -10.81 2.00
C GLY A 187 8.66 -10.22 3.25
N ILE A 188 9.23 -9.14 3.80
CA ILE A 188 8.66 -8.42 4.96
C ILE A 188 7.29 -7.81 4.60
N LEU A 189 7.14 -7.23 3.42
CA LEU A 189 5.87 -6.67 2.97
C LEU A 189 4.79 -7.73 2.77
N VAL A 190 5.15 -8.94 2.30
CA VAL A 190 4.22 -10.07 2.22
C VAL A 190 3.74 -10.47 3.62
N LEU A 191 4.65 -10.60 4.59
CA LEU A 191 4.29 -10.89 5.98
C LEU A 191 3.40 -9.79 6.59
N SER A 192 3.72 -8.53 6.30
CA SER A 192 2.91 -7.37 6.69
C SER A 192 1.50 -7.41 6.06
N SER A 193 1.39 -7.87 4.81
CA SER A 193 0.10 -8.08 4.14
C SER A 193 -0.77 -9.09 4.88
N ILE A 194 -0.21 -10.24 5.25
CA ILE A 194 -0.91 -11.29 6.01
C ILE A 194 -1.42 -10.71 7.34
N LEU A 195 -0.56 -9.99 8.07
CA LEU A 195 -0.92 -9.33 9.33
C LEU A 195 -2.04 -8.31 9.12
N ASN A 196 -1.95 -7.46 8.09
CA ASN A 196 -2.96 -6.44 7.82
C ASN A 196 -4.33 -7.06 7.55
N PHE A 197 -4.42 -8.09 6.72
CA PHE A 197 -5.70 -8.76 6.46
C PHE A 197 -6.25 -9.48 7.70
N TRP A 198 -5.39 -10.04 8.55
CA TRP A 198 -5.79 -10.55 9.85
C TRP A 198 -6.41 -9.46 10.75
N ILE A 199 -5.77 -8.29 10.83
CA ILE A 199 -6.30 -7.15 11.61
C ILE A 199 -7.60 -6.63 10.99
N ILE A 200 -7.69 -6.51 9.66
CA ILE A 200 -8.89 -6.07 8.95
C ILE A 200 -10.07 -6.98 9.29
N LYS A 201 -9.88 -8.30 9.31
CA LYS A 201 -10.92 -9.26 9.71
C LYS A 201 -11.41 -8.97 11.13
N LYS A 202 -10.50 -8.91 12.11
CA LYS A 202 -10.85 -8.63 13.51
C LYS A 202 -11.53 -7.26 13.67
N LYS A 203 -11.13 -6.27 12.86
CA LYS A 203 -11.77 -4.95 12.85
C LYS A 203 -13.17 -5.00 12.24
N ALA A 204 -13.35 -5.70 11.14
CA ALA A 204 -14.65 -5.85 10.49
C ALA A 204 -15.69 -6.51 11.41
N ASP A 205 -15.26 -7.47 12.24
CA ASP A 205 -16.13 -8.10 13.24
C ASP A 205 -16.52 -7.09 14.35
N ALA A 206 -15.61 -6.21 14.76
CA ALA A 206 -15.90 -5.15 15.72
C ALA A 206 -16.76 -4.00 15.15
N MET A 207 -16.64 -3.69 13.84
CA MET A 207 -17.38 -2.60 13.17
C MET A 207 -18.89 -2.81 13.14
N GLN A 208 -19.37 -4.03 13.42
CA GLN A 208 -20.79 -4.35 13.52
C GLN A 208 -21.54 -3.49 14.54
N PHE A 209 -20.84 -2.97 15.55
CA PHE A 209 -21.40 -2.19 16.64
C PHE A 209 -21.01 -0.71 16.61
N GLU A 210 -20.31 -0.28 15.55
CA GLU A 210 -19.75 1.06 15.44
C GLU A 210 -20.63 2.02 14.64
N SER A 211 -20.44 3.32 14.87
CA SER A 211 -21.15 4.35 14.11
C SER A 211 -20.73 4.35 12.63
N SER A 212 -21.65 4.68 11.72
CA SER A 212 -21.32 4.77 10.28
C SER A 212 -20.17 5.74 9.98
N LYS A 213 -19.93 6.77 10.81
CA LYS A 213 -18.83 7.71 10.63
C LYS A 213 -17.48 7.03 10.91
N GLU A 214 -17.41 6.21 11.95
CA GLU A 214 -16.18 5.47 12.29
C GLU A 214 -15.92 4.36 11.27
N VAL A 215 -16.98 3.68 10.79
CA VAL A 215 -16.87 2.70 9.69
C VAL A 215 -16.26 3.33 8.43
N ILE A 216 -16.69 4.55 8.06
CA ILE A 216 -16.14 5.28 6.90
C ILE A 216 -14.66 5.60 7.11
N LYS A 217 -14.33 6.18 8.26
CA LYS A 217 -12.96 6.58 8.59
C LYS A 217 -12.00 5.38 8.64
N GLU A 218 -12.40 4.29 9.28
CA GLU A 218 -11.58 3.08 9.35
C GLU A 218 -11.50 2.37 8.00
N GLY A 219 -12.58 2.36 7.22
CA GLY A 219 -12.58 1.80 5.86
C GLY A 219 -11.59 2.50 4.94
N ILE A 220 -11.58 3.84 4.95
CA ILE A 220 -10.62 4.65 4.18
C ILE A 220 -9.18 4.41 4.67
N TYR A 221 -8.96 4.36 5.99
CA TYR A 221 -7.65 4.07 6.57
C TYR A 221 -7.09 2.73 6.08
N TRP A 222 -7.88 1.65 6.19
CA TRP A 222 -7.46 0.31 5.76
C TRP A 222 -7.34 0.18 4.25
N GLY A 223 -8.21 0.83 3.48
CA GLY A 223 -8.09 0.91 2.02
C GLY A 223 -6.81 1.61 1.59
N THR A 224 -6.48 2.73 2.24
CA THR A 224 -5.22 3.46 2.02
C THR A 224 -4.01 2.60 2.39
N LYS A 225 -4.04 1.88 3.51
CA LYS A 225 -2.99 0.94 3.92
C LYS A 225 -2.78 -0.18 2.90
N CYS A 226 -3.86 -0.76 2.38
CA CYS A 226 -3.77 -1.78 1.34
C CYS A 226 -3.17 -1.21 0.04
N TYR A 227 -3.56 0.01 -0.34
CA TYR A 227 -3.01 0.71 -1.48
C TYR A 227 -1.50 0.98 -1.32
N VAL A 228 -1.07 1.53 -0.19
CA VAL A 228 0.37 1.76 0.08
C VAL A 228 1.15 0.45 -0.02
N LEU A 229 0.66 -0.61 0.62
CA LEU A 229 1.32 -1.91 0.61
C LEU A 229 1.43 -2.48 -0.82
N TYR A 230 0.37 -2.35 -1.61
CA TYR A 230 0.38 -2.74 -3.02
C TYR A 230 1.46 -2.00 -3.80
N MET A 231 1.54 -0.68 -3.64
CA MET A 231 2.50 0.15 -4.37
C MET A 231 3.94 -0.13 -3.95
N GLU A 232 4.18 -0.42 -2.66
CA GLU A 232 5.50 -0.84 -2.17
C GLU A 232 5.91 -2.19 -2.75
N ILE A 233 5.01 -3.18 -2.76
CA ILE A 233 5.25 -4.50 -3.38
C ILE A 233 5.57 -4.33 -4.86
N ALA A 234 4.78 -3.55 -5.58
CA ALA A 234 4.99 -3.25 -7.00
C ALA A 234 6.33 -2.55 -7.25
N TYR A 235 6.71 -1.59 -6.42
CA TYR A 235 7.99 -0.89 -6.49
C TYR A 235 9.17 -1.86 -6.37
N TYR A 236 9.16 -2.76 -5.37
CA TYR A 236 10.23 -3.74 -5.18
C TYR A 236 10.27 -4.78 -6.31
N LEU A 237 9.13 -5.26 -6.78
CA LEU A 237 9.08 -6.18 -7.92
C LEU A 237 9.68 -5.55 -9.19
N ILE A 238 9.35 -4.29 -9.47
CA ILE A 238 9.95 -3.56 -10.60
C ILE A 238 11.46 -3.42 -10.41
N ARG A 239 11.96 -3.14 -9.20
CA ARG A 239 13.42 -3.06 -8.98
C ARG A 239 14.15 -4.38 -9.13
N ILE A 240 13.52 -5.49 -8.74
CA ILE A 240 14.10 -6.84 -8.84
C ILE A 240 14.12 -7.32 -10.30
N PHE A 241 12.97 -7.23 -10.98
CA PHE A 241 12.73 -7.85 -12.29
C PHE A 241 12.74 -6.87 -13.46
N GLY A 242 12.71 -5.56 -13.20
CA GLY A 242 12.75 -4.52 -14.23
C GLY A 242 14.10 -4.40 -14.91
N LYS A 243 15.19 -4.60 -14.17
CA LYS A 243 16.58 -4.60 -14.70
C LYS A 243 16.74 -5.64 -15.82
N LYS A 244 17.34 -5.20 -16.95
CA LYS A 244 17.85 -6.10 -18.00
C LYS A 244 18.98 -6.97 -17.44
#